data_AF-A0A0R2P929-F1
#
_entry.id   AF-A0A0R2P929-F1
#
_cell.length_a   1.000
_cell.length_b   1.000
_cell.length_c   1.000
_cell.angle_alpha   90.00
_cell.angle_beta   90.00
_cell.angle_gamma   90.00
#
_symmetry.space_group_name_H-M   'P 1'
#
loop_
_entity.id
_entity.type
_entity.pdbx_description
1 polymer ?
#
loop_
_entity_poly.entity_id
_entity_poly.type
_entity_poly.pdbx_seq_one_letter_code
_entity_poly.pdbx_strand_id
1 'polypeptide(L)'
;MKQEQDRAKELAAINRKIVKIDNAFAPAIKDLAPCTFGLEKPTMTHYQSLIRSVIAQQVSTAAARTISGRLQEKCGGSITAAKVGALSLKELQSVGLTGAKVRTISELTEASLSGHINFRKFTHMTDEEIIKDLVPLFGIGRWTVEMFLIFHLGRLDVWP
;
A
#
# COMPACT_ATOMS: atom_id res chain seq x y z
N MET A 1 3.36 2.92 -21.60
CA MET A 1 3.93 3.69 -22.74
C MET A 1 3.86 5.21 -22.55
N LYS A 2 2.75 5.94 -22.84
CA LYS A 2 2.77 7.42 -22.75
C LYS A 2 2.85 7.96 -21.31
N GLN A 3 1.98 7.48 -20.42
CA GLN A 3 1.98 7.86 -18.99
C GLN A 3 3.27 7.48 -18.26
N GLU A 4 3.88 6.37 -18.66
CA GLU A 4 5.16 5.85 -18.13
C GLU A 4 6.35 6.69 -18.61
N GLN A 5 6.37 7.10 -19.89
CA GLN A 5 7.35 8.04 -20.42
C GLN A 5 7.22 9.43 -19.78
N ASP A 6 6.00 9.87 -19.48
CA ASP A 6 5.76 11.15 -18.80
C ASP A 6 6.26 11.10 -17.34
N ARG A 7 6.05 9.97 -16.63
CA ARG A 7 6.52 9.77 -15.26
C ARG A 7 8.04 9.67 -15.16
N ALA A 8 8.70 8.98 -16.09
CA ALA A 8 10.17 8.90 -16.12
C ALA A 8 10.80 10.30 -16.31
N LYS A 9 10.19 11.16 -17.14
CA LYS A 9 10.63 12.55 -17.31
C LYS A 9 10.43 13.38 -16.04
N GLU A 10 9.31 13.19 -15.35
CA GLU A 10 9.02 13.85 -14.07
C GLU A 10 10.08 13.49 -13.01
N LEU A 11 10.41 12.21 -12.85
CA LEU A 11 11.46 11.76 -11.93
C LEU A 11 12.83 12.35 -12.26
N ALA A 12 13.20 12.39 -13.55
CA ALA A 12 14.44 13.03 -13.98
C ALA A 12 14.45 14.54 -13.66
N ALA A 13 13.30 15.21 -13.75
CA ALA A 13 13.16 16.62 -13.36
C ALA A 13 13.27 16.81 -11.84
N ILE A 14 12.69 15.90 -11.05
CA ILE A 14 12.81 15.90 -9.59
C ILE A 14 14.27 15.72 -9.17
N ASN A 15 15.01 14.78 -9.75
CA ASN A 15 16.43 14.57 -9.46
C ASN A 15 17.25 15.86 -9.70
N ARG A 16 17.01 16.55 -10.82
CA ARG A 16 17.65 17.85 -11.09
C ARG A 16 17.27 18.92 -10.08
N LYS A 17 16.00 18.95 -9.65
CA LYS A 17 15.49 19.90 -8.66
C LYS A 17 16.12 19.65 -7.29
N ILE A 18 16.26 18.40 -6.85
CA ILE A 18 16.90 18.04 -5.57
C ILE A 18 18.35 18.53 -5.55
N VAL A 19 19.14 18.22 -6.59
CA VAL A 19 20.54 18.68 -6.69
C VAL A 19 20.65 20.20 -6.72
N LYS A 20 19.68 20.89 -7.35
CA LYS A 20 19.64 22.35 -7.39
C LYS A 20 19.33 22.97 -6.01
N ILE A 21 18.50 22.31 -5.19
CA ILE A 21 18.16 22.75 -3.84
C ILE A 21 19.33 22.49 -2.89
N ASP A 22 19.89 21.28 -2.95
CA ASP A 22 21.01 20.87 -2.12
C ASP A 22 21.97 19.97 -2.91
N ASN A 23 23.17 20.50 -3.17
CA ASN A 23 24.20 19.82 -3.94
C ASN A 23 24.81 18.62 -3.20
N ALA A 24 24.60 18.48 -1.88
CA ALA A 24 25.06 17.33 -1.12
C ALA A 24 24.43 16.01 -1.62
N PHE A 25 23.26 16.06 -2.26
CA PHE A 25 22.62 14.89 -2.86
C PHE A 25 23.19 14.47 -4.22
N ALA A 26 24.04 15.29 -4.86
CA ALA A 26 24.55 15.01 -6.21
C ALA A 26 25.29 13.66 -6.33
N PRO A 27 26.19 13.26 -5.41
CA PRO A 27 26.85 11.96 -5.48
C PRO A 27 25.85 10.80 -5.39
N ALA A 28 24.90 10.90 -4.45
CA ALA A 28 23.88 9.87 -4.26
C ALA A 28 23.00 9.71 -5.51
N ILE A 29 22.56 10.81 -6.13
CA ILE A 29 21.70 10.77 -7.32
C ILE A 29 22.45 10.27 -8.56
N LYS A 30 23.75 10.56 -8.69
CA LYS A 30 24.58 10.13 -9.82
C LYS A 30 24.70 8.61 -9.90
N ASP A 31 24.87 7.96 -8.74
CA ASP A 31 25.14 6.52 -8.66
C ASP A 31 23.87 5.68 -8.42
N LEU A 32 22.72 6.32 -8.20
CA LEU A 32 21.44 5.64 -7.98
C LEU A 32 20.83 5.17 -9.31
N ALA A 33 20.39 3.92 -9.34
CA ALA A 33 19.52 3.43 -10.40
C ALA A 33 18.23 4.29 -10.48
N PRO A 34 17.60 4.43 -11.65
CA PRO A 34 16.35 5.16 -11.77
C PRO A 34 15.30 4.66 -10.77
N CYS A 35 14.69 5.58 -10.02
CA CYS A 35 13.57 5.23 -9.15
C CYS A 35 12.45 4.62 -10.00
N THR A 36 11.95 3.45 -9.61
CA THR A 36 10.90 2.74 -10.36
C THR A 36 9.52 2.88 -9.73
N PHE A 37 9.40 3.57 -8.60
CA PHE A 37 8.12 3.74 -7.91
C PHE A 37 7.16 4.58 -8.75
N GLY A 38 5.94 4.07 -8.91
CA GLY A 38 4.89 4.72 -9.71
C GLY A 38 5.14 4.72 -11.23
N LEU A 39 6.17 4.03 -11.73
CA LEU A 39 6.36 3.81 -13.18
C LEU A 39 5.45 2.70 -13.70
N GLU A 40 5.30 1.63 -12.93
CA GLU A 40 4.47 0.49 -13.28
C GLU A 40 3.08 0.61 -12.67
N LYS A 41 2.08 0.14 -13.42
CA LYS A 41 0.71 0.05 -12.90
C LYS A 41 0.65 -1.03 -11.81
N PRO A 42 0.05 -0.74 -10.64
CA PRO A 42 -0.12 -1.76 -9.61
C PRO A 42 -0.87 -2.98 -10.14
N THR A 43 -0.34 -4.17 -9.86
CA THR A 43 -0.96 -5.45 -10.24
C THR A 43 -2.04 -5.91 -9.26
N MET A 44 -2.14 -5.26 -8.11
CA MET A 44 -3.12 -5.54 -7.07
C MET A 44 -4.06 -4.34 -6.84
N THR A 45 -5.22 -4.61 -6.25
CA THR A 45 -6.15 -3.55 -5.85
C THR A 45 -5.65 -2.80 -4.61
N HIS A 46 -6.13 -1.58 -4.38
CA HIS A 46 -5.81 -0.78 -3.19
C HIS A 46 -6.14 -1.53 -1.88
N TYR A 47 -7.32 -2.16 -1.82
CA TYR A 47 -7.73 -2.99 -0.69
C TYR A 47 -6.74 -4.15 -0.46
N GLN A 48 -6.42 -4.91 -1.52
CA GLN A 48 -5.48 -6.03 -1.41
C GLN A 48 -4.08 -5.58 -0.96
N SER A 49 -3.62 -4.42 -1.43
CA SER A 49 -2.34 -3.86 -1.01
C SER A 49 -2.33 -3.55 0.48
N LEU A 50 -3.38 -2.92 1.02
CA LEU A 50 -3.47 -2.61 2.44
C LEU A 50 -3.56 -3.87 3.31
N ILE A 51 -4.31 -4.89 2.88
CA ILE A 51 -4.33 -6.20 3.56
C ILE A 51 -2.90 -6.77 3.62
N ARG A 52 -2.15 -6.73 2.52
CA ARG A 52 -0.76 -7.20 2.50
C ARG A 52 0.17 -6.36 3.40
N SER A 53 -0.02 -5.04 3.44
CA SER A 53 0.72 -4.16 4.35
C SER A 53 0.50 -4.56 5.82
N VAL A 54 -0.75 -4.79 6.21
CA VAL A 54 -1.11 -5.24 7.58
C VAL A 54 -0.50 -6.62 7.89
N ILE A 55 -0.54 -7.55 6.92
CA ILE A 55 0.10 -8.87 7.08
C ILE A 55 1.60 -8.74 7.31
N ALA A 56 2.27 -7.84 6.59
CA ALA A 56 3.72 -7.66 6.63
C ALA A 56 4.24 -6.96 7.89
N GLN A 57 3.38 -6.32 8.69
CA GLN A 57 3.79 -5.65 9.93
C GLN A 57 4.50 -6.62 10.89
N GLN A 58 5.67 -6.21 11.38
CA GLN A 58 6.46 -6.91 12.41
C GLN A 58 6.80 -8.38 12.11
N VAL A 59 6.90 -8.76 10.83
CA VAL A 59 7.29 -10.12 10.41
C VAL A 59 8.30 -10.06 9.26
N SER A 60 9.01 -11.17 9.02
CA SER A 60 9.89 -11.27 7.86
C SER A 60 9.09 -11.26 6.56
N THR A 61 9.75 -10.87 5.46
CA THR A 61 9.15 -10.91 4.11
C THR A 61 8.73 -12.33 3.71
N ALA A 62 9.48 -13.34 4.12
CA ALA A 62 9.14 -14.75 3.91
C ALA A 62 7.86 -15.15 4.66
N ALA A 63 7.73 -14.76 5.94
CA ALA A 63 6.52 -15.02 6.72
C ALA A 63 5.30 -14.30 6.14
N ALA A 64 5.45 -13.01 5.79
CA ALA A 64 4.39 -12.23 5.17
C ALA A 64 3.90 -12.86 3.85
N ARG A 65 4.82 -13.38 3.03
CA ARG A 65 4.49 -14.09 1.78
C ARG A 65 3.70 -15.36 2.05
N THR A 66 4.13 -16.18 3.01
CA THR A 66 3.43 -17.41 3.40
C THR A 66 2.01 -17.13 3.89
N ILE A 67 1.84 -16.16 4.79
CA ILE A 67 0.52 -15.80 5.34
C ILE A 67 -0.38 -15.23 4.23
N SER A 68 0.16 -14.36 3.38
CA SER A 68 -0.58 -13.78 2.25
C SER A 68 -1.03 -14.86 1.26
N GLY A 69 -0.20 -15.87 0.98
CA GLY A 69 -0.52 -16.99 0.11
C GLY A 69 -1.68 -17.83 0.67
N ARG A 70 -1.61 -18.20 1.95
CA ARG A 70 -2.68 -18.93 2.64
C ARG A 70 -4.01 -18.16 2.65
N LEU A 71 -3.96 -16.85 2.90
CA LEU A 71 -5.17 -16.01 2.83
C LEU A 71 -5.75 -15.96 1.41
N GLN A 72 -4.88 -15.86 0.39
CA GLN A 72 -5.30 -15.85 -1.01
C GLN A 72 -5.94 -17.18 -1.41
N GLU A 73 -5.40 -18.32 -0.97
CA GLU A 73 -5.99 -19.65 -1.15
C GLU A 73 -7.36 -19.74 -0.47
N LYS A 74 -7.47 -19.30 0.79
CA LYS A 74 -8.76 -19.23 1.51
C LYS A 74 -9.79 -18.34 0.79
N CYS A 75 -9.34 -17.30 0.09
CA CYS A 75 -10.18 -16.45 -0.74
C CYS A 75 -10.31 -16.96 -2.19
N GLY A 76 -10.05 -18.25 -2.48
CA GLY A 76 -10.20 -18.81 -3.82
C GLY A 76 -9.42 -18.03 -4.88
N GLY A 77 -8.15 -17.71 -4.59
CA GLY A 77 -7.20 -17.10 -5.50
C GLY A 77 -7.21 -15.57 -5.56
N SER A 78 -8.16 -14.87 -4.93
CA SER A 78 -8.25 -13.41 -5.00
C SER A 78 -8.70 -12.78 -3.69
N ILE A 79 -7.89 -11.87 -3.14
CA ILE A 79 -8.20 -11.14 -1.90
C ILE A 79 -9.07 -9.92 -2.25
N THR A 80 -10.37 -10.03 -1.97
CA THR A 80 -11.36 -8.95 -2.14
C THR A 80 -12.15 -8.78 -0.85
N ALA A 81 -12.71 -7.58 -0.62
CA ALA A 81 -13.46 -7.31 0.59
C ALA A 81 -14.63 -8.30 0.80
N ALA A 82 -15.34 -8.67 -0.27
CA ALA A 82 -16.44 -9.63 -0.19
C ALA A 82 -15.97 -11.03 0.26
N LYS A 83 -14.84 -11.50 -0.28
CA LYS A 83 -14.30 -12.83 0.06
C LYS A 83 -13.67 -12.87 1.44
N VAL A 84 -12.95 -11.82 1.83
CA VAL A 84 -12.39 -11.71 3.19
C VAL A 84 -13.49 -11.57 4.22
N GLY A 85 -14.53 -10.78 3.93
CA GLY A 85 -15.68 -10.57 4.82
C GLY A 85 -16.57 -11.80 4.99
N ALA A 86 -16.46 -12.80 4.12
CA ALA A 86 -17.14 -14.09 4.25
C ALA A 86 -16.40 -15.07 5.18
N LEU A 87 -15.13 -14.80 5.54
CA LEU A 87 -14.36 -15.65 6.44
C LEU A 87 -14.67 -15.32 7.90
N SER A 88 -14.79 -16.35 8.71
CA SER A 88 -14.86 -16.20 10.17
C SER A 88 -13.52 -15.74 10.76
N LEU A 89 -13.56 -15.16 11.96
CA LEU A 89 -12.34 -14.77 12.69
C LEU A 89 -11.39 -15.96 12.89
N LYS A 90 -11.91 -17.16 13.13
CA LYS A 90 -11.13 -18.39 13.27
C LYS A 90 -10.43 -18.78 11.97
N GLU A 91 -11.10 -18.60 10.83
CA GLU A 91 -10.48 -18.85 9.51
C GLU A 91 -9.38 -17.85 9.20
N LEU A 92 -9.56 -16.57 9.55
CA LEU A 92 -8.50 -15.57 9.44
C LEU A 92 -7.32 -15.89 10.36
N GLN A 93 -7.55 -16.34 11.59
CA GLN A 93 -6.46 -16.79 12.46
C GLN A 93 -5.74 -18.03 11.91
N SER A 94 -6.47 -18.96 11.28
CA SER A 94 -5.92 -20.22 10.75
C SER A 94 -4.85 -20.02 9.67
N VAL A 95 -4.82 -18.87 9.00
CA VAL A 95 -3.78 -18.55 8.00
C VAL A 95 -2.49 -18.00 8.62
N GLY A 96 -2.46 -17.79 9.94
CA GLY A 96 -1.30 -17.30 10.69
C GLY A 96 -1.40 -15.82 11.11
N LEU A 97 -2.60 -15.23 11.10
CA LEU A 97 -2.81 -13.86 11.57
C LEU A 97 -2.95 -13.81 13.09
N THR A 98 -2.33 -12.81 13.71
CA THR A 98 -2.54 -12.50 15.13
C THR A 98 -3.92 -11.87 15.35
N GLY A 99 -4.42 -11.89 16.58
CA GLY A 99 -5.70 -11.24 16.92
C GLY A 99 -5.76 -9.76 16.52
N ALA A 100 -4.67 -9.02 16.72
CA ALA A 100 -4.58 -7.61 16.30
C ALA A 100 -4.72 -7.45 14.78
N LYS A 101 -4.02 -8.27 13.98
CA LYS A 101 -4.12 -8.23 12.51
C LYS A 101 -5.50 -8.64 12.03
N VAL A 102 -6.12 -9.63 12.67
CA VAL A 102 -7.50 -10.04 12.38
C VAL A 102 -8.46 -8.88 12.61
N ARG A 103 -8.33 -8.16 13.73
CA ARG A 103 -9.14 -6.96 14.00
C ARG A 103 -8.94 -5.89 12.93
N THR A 104 -7.70 -5.51 12.64
CA THR A 104 -7.38 -4.52 11.59
C THR A 104 -7.98 -4.90 10.24
N ILE A 105 -7.79 -6.15 9.80
CA ILE A 105 -8.32 -6.66 8.54
C ILE A 105 -9.85 -6.64 8.54
N SER A 106 -10.49 -6.99 9.66
CA SER A 106 -11.95 -6.99 9.78
C SER A 106 -12.51 -5.57 9.68
N GLU A 107 -11.96 -4.61 10.42
CA GLU A 107 -12.38 -3.19 10.36
C GLU A 107 -12.17 -2.60 8.96
N LEU A 108 -11.02 -2.87 8.32
CA LEU A 108 -10.75 -2.44 6.94
C LEU A 108 -11.75 -3.05 5.94
N THR A 109 -12.13 -4.31 6.15
CA THR A 109 -13.07 -5.02 5.29
C THR A 109 -14.48 -4.49 5.46
N GLU A 110 -14.92 -4.25 6.68
CA GLU A 110 -16.21 -3.64 6.99
C GLU A 110 -16.33 -2.22 6.42
N ALA A 111 -15.29 -1.39 6.59
CA ALA A 111 -15.25 -0.05 6.00
C ALA A 111 -15.34 -0.07 4.46
N SER A 112 -14.75 -1.09 3.82
CA SER A 112 -14.84 -1.31 2.37
C SER A 112 -16.26 -1.71 1.95
N LEU A 113 -16.87 -2.68 2.64
CA LEU A 113 -18.17 -3.26 2.29
C LEU A 113 -19.33 -2.32 2.58
N SER A 114 -19.26 -1.55 3.66
CA SER A 114 -20.24 -0.51 4.01
C SER A 114 -20.19 0.69 3.05
N GLY A 115 -19.11 0.83 2.28
CA GLY A 115 -18.87 2.00 1.44
C GLY A 115 -18.36 3.22 2.21
N HIS A 116 -18.08 3.09 3.51
CA HIS A 116 -17.44 4.14 4.30
C HIS A 116 -16.10 4.55 3.69
N ILE A 117 -15.30 3.58 3.23
CA ILE A 117 -14.08 3.81 2.47
C ILE A 117 -14.26 3.26 1.06
N ASN A 118 -14.26 4.15 0.07
CA ASN A 118 -14.33 3.78 -1.34
C ASN A 118 -12.94 3.75 -1.98
N PHE A 119 -12.29 2.60 -1.90
CA PHE A 119 -10.97 2.39 -2.48
C PHE A 119 -10.85 2.78 -3.95
N ARG A 120 -11.93 2.69 -4.75
CA ARG A 120 -11.87 3.06 -6.18
C ARG A 120 -11.57 4.55 -6.41
N LYS A 121 -11.82 5.40 -5.41
CA LYS A 121 -11.58 6.85 -5.48
C LYS A 121 -10.15 7.27 -5.12
N PHE A 122 -9.35 6.38 -4.54
CA PHE A 122 -8.04 6.74 -3.98
C PHE A 122 -7.08 7.34 -5.01
N THR A 123 -7.18 6.95 -6.28
CA THR A 123 -6.40 7.53 -7.37
C THR A 123 -6.67 9.02 -7.60
N HIS A 124 -7.84 9.50 -7.18
CA HIS A 124 -8.31 10.89 -7.38
C HIS A 124 -8.33 11.71 -6.08
N MET A 125 -8.11 11.08 -4.94
CA MET A 125 -8.09 11.75 -3.64
C MET A 125 -6.71 12.36 -3.37
N THR A 126 -6.65 13.34 -2.47
CA THR A 126 -5.38 13.84 -1.92
C THR A 126 -4.81 12.87 -0.89
N ASP A 127 -3.54 13.06 -0.55
CA ASP A 127 -2.85 12.23 0.44
C ASP A 127 -3.48 12.40 1.83
N GLU A 128 -3.85 13.64 2.19
CA GLU A 128 -4.54 13.96 3.46
C GLU A 128 -5.93 13.34 3.55
N GLU A 129 -6.69 13.30 2.45
CA GLU A 129 -8.00 12.64 2.42
C GLU A 129 -7.86 11.14 2.69
N ILE A 130 -6.89 10.48 2.05
CA ILE A 130 -6.63 9.04 2.26
C ILE A 130 -6.14 8.77 3.68
N ILE A 131 -5.26 9.63 4.22
CA ILE A 131 -4.81 9.55 5.61
C ILE A 131 -6.00 9.67 6.56
N LYS A 132 -6.89 10.65 6.34
CA LYS A 132 -8.08 10.87 7.16
C LYS A 132 -9.03 9.68 7.16
N ASP A 133 -9.20 9.01 6.02
CA ASP A 133 -10.06 7.83 5.89
C ASP A 133 -9.46 6.59 6.57
N LEU A 134 -8.14 6.38 6.46
CA LEU A 134 -7.49 5.13 6.90
C LEU A 134 -6.99 5.15 8.35
N VAL A 135 -6.47 6.26 8.85
CA VAL A 135 -5.90 6.37 10.21
C VAL A 135 -6.89 6.04 11.34
N PRO A 136 -8.21 6.29 11.22
CA PRO A 136 -9.16 5.89 12.25
C PRO A 136 -9.27 4.37 12.46
N LEU A 137 -8.86 3.55 11.48
CA LEU A 137 -8.95 2.10 11.57
C LEU A 137 -7.89 1.52 12.51
N PHE A 138 -8.28 0.54 13.34
CA PHE A 138 -7.39 -0.09 14.31
C PHE A 138 -6.14 -0.66 13.64
N GLY A 139 -4.96 -0.30 14.14
CA GLY A 139 -3.68 -0.83 13.65
C GLY A 139 -3.19 -0.22 12.33
N ILE A 140 -3.88 0.79 11.79
CA ILE A 140 -3.42 1.57 10.64
C ILE A 140 -3.01 2.97 11.11
N GLY A 141 -1.71 3.20 11.24
CA GLY A 141 -1.16 4.51 11.57
C GLY A 141 -0.77 5.31 10.32
N ARG A 142 -0.48 6.60 10.51
CA ARG A 142 -0.04 7.52 9.44
C ARG A 142 1.09 6.93 8.59
N TRP A 143 2.13 6.42 9.24
CA TRP A 143 3.25 5.77 8.55
C TRP A 143 2.81 4.62 7.63
N THR A 144 1.84 3.80 8.05
CA THR A 144 1.32 2.70 7.20
C THR A 144 0.61 3.24 5.96
N VAL A 145 -0.13 4.34 6.11
CA VAL A 145 -0.78 5.01 4.99
C VAL A 145 0.25 5.62 4.06
N GLU A 146 1.27 6.30 4.57
CA GLU A 146 2.34 6.91 3.77
C GLU A 146 3.13 5.85 2.98
N MET A 147 3.42 4.69 3.59
CA MET A 147 4.01 3.55 2.87
C MET A 147 3.10 3.07 1.73
N PHE A 148 1.78 3.04 1.94
CA PHE A 148 0.82 2.73 0.89
C PHE A 148 0.80 3.82 -0.22
N LEU A 149 0.87 5.10 0.14
CA LEU A 149 0.95 6.21 -0.83
C LEU A 149 2.20 6.09 -1.72
N ILE A 150 3.36 5.84 -1.12
CA ILE A 150 4.63 5.71 -1.83
C ILE A 150 4.65 4.45 -2.70
N PHE A 151 4.45 3.28 -2.11
CA PHE A 151 4.73 2.01 -2.80
C PHE A 151 3.57 1.49 -3.64
N HIS A 152 2.33 1.92 -3.36
CA HIS A 152 1.16 1.43 -4.08
C HIS A 152 0.50 2.50 -4.96
N LEU A 153 0.36 3.74 -4.49
CA LEU A 153 -0.15 4.84 -5.32
C LEU A 153 0.95 5.57 -6.11
N GLY A 154 2.23 5.33 -5.80
CA GLY A 154 3.34 5.98 -6.49
C GLY A 154 3.34 7.50 -6.30
N ARG A 155 2.92 7.98 -5.12
CA ARG A 155 3.00 9.39 -4.74
C ARG A 155 4.47 9.76 -4.52
N LEU A 156 4.90 10.86 -5.12
CA LEU A 156 6.31 11.28 -5.13
C LEU A 156 6.64 12.35 -4.08
N ASP A 157 5.62 12.93 -3.45
CA ASP A 157 5.75 14.03 -2.48
C ASP A 157 5.24 13.61 -1.09
N VAL A 158 5.75 12.47 -0.61
CA VAL A 158 5.41 11.91 0.71
C VAL A 158 6.70 11.71 1.48
N TRP A 159 6.77 12.28 2.69
CA TRP A 159 7.92 12.17 3.59
C TRP A 159 7.49 11.50 4.92
N PRO A 160 7.72 10.18 5.06
CA PRO A 160 7.25 9.36 6.19
C PRO A 160 8.09 9.51 7.48
#